data_AF-A0A7V6FF89-F1
#
_entry.id   AF-A0A7V6FF89-F1
#
_cell.length_a   1.000
_cell.length_b   1.000
_cell.length_c   1.000
_cell.angle_alpha   90.00
_cell.angle_beta   90.00
_cell.angle_gamma   90.00
#
_symmetry.space_group_name_H-M   'P 1'
#
loop_
_entity.id
_entity.type
_entity.pdbx_description
1 polymer ?
#
loop_
_entity_poly.entity_id
_entity_poly.type
_entity_poly.pdbx_seq_one_letter_code
_entity_poly.pdbx_strand_id
1 'polypeptide(L)'
;MKTITKDQSVYSLSPSQAVVTTISPGEIVRVETFDCFSATIASEQDLLIDLDFERVNPATGPLFIDGAEPGDVLEVEILRIDLADQAIMVVAEGEGFLGNSVKQTETRLFPVFEDHIELFSQKIPLSKMIGVIGTAPAEGDIPTGTPGEHGGNMDCLLIKEGASLFLPVAHPGALLSLGDLHAAMGDGEVSVSGAEVSGTVELRVKVLKDSPWPTPMVQTKDTIATIHSAETMEAAGQGALHKLIDLMVDQTPLSFNEAYMLLSAAGTLAVCQVVDPLVTMRMELPRTIWDGLKKTNPRDI
;
A
#
# COMPACT_ATOMS: atom_id res chain seq x y z
N MET A 1 20.65 0.44 13.09
CA MET A 1 19.37 0.22 12.40
C MET A 1 18.85 -1.13 12.85
N LYS A 2 17.64 -1.20 13.40
CA LYS A 2 17.02 -2.49 13.75
C LYS A 2 16.62 -3.21 12.45
N THR A 3 16.71 -4.53 12.45
CA THR A 3 16.24 -5.37 11.34
C THR A 3 15.24 -6.37 11.91
N ILE A 4 14.08 -6.50 11.26
CA ILE A 4 13.14 -7.60 11.50
C ILE A 4 13.18 -8.55 10.30
N THR A 5 13.12 -9.84 10.59
CA THR A 5 13.30 -10.89 9.59
C THR A 5 11.96 -11.40 9.11
N LYS A 6 11.87 -11.78 7.83
CA LYS A 6 10.65 -12.29 7.19
C LYS A 6 10.01 -13.49 7.88
N ASP A 7 10.75 -14.26 8.67
CA ASP A 7 10.22 -15.36 9.50
C ASP A 7 9.24 -14.90 10.59
N GLN A 8 9.16 -13.59 10.84
CA GLN A 8 8.26 -12.94 11.78
C GLN A 8 7.04 -12.36 11.05
N SER A 9 6.48 -13.13 10.11
CA SER A 9 5.33 -12.71 9.31
C SER A 9 4.00 -13.14 9.90
N VAL A 10 2.99 -12.32 9.65
CA VAL A 10 1.59 -12.56 9.95
C VAL A 10 0.77 -12.60 8.67
N TYR A 11 -0.39 -13.25 8.72
CA TYR A 11 -1.31 -13.43 7.58
C TYR A 11 -2.65 -12.72 7.80
N SER A 12 -2.77 -11.98 8.90
CA SER A 12 -3.84 -11.04 9.19
C SER A 12 -3.24 -9.81 9.85
N LEU A 13 -3.97 -8.70 9.82
CA LEU A 13 -3.73 -7.52 10.64
C LEU A 13 -4.71 -7.59 11.82
N SER A 14 -4.19 -7.59 13.04
CA SER A 14 -4.99 -7.85 14.24
C SER A 14 -4.45 -7.10 15.46
N PRO A 15 -5.32 -6.59 16.34
CA PRO A 15 -4.92 -5.97 17.59
C PRO A 15 -4.36 -6.97 18.62
N SER A 16 -4.57 -8.27 18.41
CA SER A 16 -4.19 -9.33 19.36
C SER A 16 -2.82 -9.94 19.07
N GLN A 17 -2.16 -9.53 17.98
CA GLN A 17 -0.89 -10.11 17.56
C GLN A 17 0.25 -9.77 18.52
N ALA A 18 1.11 -10.78 18.74
CA ALA A 18 2.33 -10.60 19.50
C ALA A 18 3.28 -9.66 18.75
N VAL A 19 3.68 -8.57 19.42
CA VAL A 19 4.64 -7.61 18.89
C VAL A 19 5.98 -8.28 18.65
N VAL A 20 6.56 -8.04 17.47
CA VAL A 20 7.90 -8.50 17.11
C VAL A 20 8.98 -7.68 17.82
N THR A 21 8.86 -6.35 17.72
CA THR A 21 9.75 -5.41 18.40
C THR A 21 9.09 -4.04 18.53
N THR A 22 9.58 -3.26 19.48
CA THR A 22 9.24 -1.84 19.62
C THR A 22 10.24 -0.96 18.88
N ILE A 23 9.77 0.09 18.22
CA ILE A 23 10.56 1.14 17.59
C ILE A 23 10.13 2.51 18.12
N SER A 24 11.08 3.41 18.29
CA SER A 24 10.77 4.79 18.68
C SER A 24 10.46 5.64 17.45
N PRO A 25 9.58 6.65 17.54
CA PRO A 25 9.36 7.59 16.46
C PRO A 25 10.68 8.22 15.97
N GLY A 26 10.86 8.26 14.64
CA GLY A 26 12.08 8.74 13.97
C GLY A 26 13.17 7.69 13.79
N GLU A 27 13.07 6.52 14.44
CA GLU A 27 13.99 5.40 14.25
C GLU A 27 13.82 4.81 12.84
N ILE A 28 14.94 4.46 12.20
CA ILE A 28 14.96 3.72 10.94
C ILE A 28 14.99 2.22 11.26
N VAL A 29 14.07 1.48 10.66
CA VAL A 29 14.00 0.02 10.73
C VAL A 29 14.07 -0.57 9.32
N ARG A 30 14.77 -1.69 9.21
CA ARG A 30 14.78 -2.54 8.01
C ARG A 30 13.86 -3.72 8.23
N VAL A 31 13.00 -3.99 7.26
CA VAL A 31 12.03 -5.09 7.26
C VAL A 31 12.36 -6.01 6.09
N GLU A 32 12.69 -7.27 6.36
CA GLU A 32 12.81 -8.29 5.31
C GLU A 32 11.44 -8.87 5.01
N THR A 33 11.13 -9.15 3.75
CA THR A 33 9.84 -9.71 3.33
C THR A 33 10.03 -10.99 2.52
N PHE A 34 9.05 -11.90 2.60
CA PHE A 34 8.84 -12.89 1.55
C PHE A 34 8.16 -12.21 0.33
N ASP A 35 8.11 -12.92 -0.80
CA ASP A 35 7.07 -12.64 -1.81
C ASP A 35 5.68 -13.00 -1.23
N CYS A 36 4.61 -12.60 -1.93
CA CYS A 36 3.24 -12.89 -1.49
C CYS A 36 2.93 -14.40 -1.39
N PHE A 37 3.70 -15.26 -2.04
CA PHE A 37 3.54 -16.71 -1.99
C PHE A 37 4.31 -17.37 -0.84
N SER A 38 4.84 -16.60 0.12
CA SER A 38 5.68 -17.11 1.22
C SER A 38 6.90 -17.91 0.74
N ALA A 39 7.45 -17.57 -0.43
CA ALA A 39 8.52 -18.30 -1.11
C ALA A 39 8.23 -19.81 -1.31
N THR A 40 6.95 -20.16 -1.49
CA THR A 40 6.53 -21.56 -1.73
C THR A 40 6.53 -21.95 -3.22
N ILE A 41 6.52 -20.97 -4.13
CA ILE A 41 6.73 -21.20 -5.57
C ILE A 41 8.24 -21.28 -5.84
N ALA A 42 8.73 -22.50 -6.13
CA ALA A 42 10.13 -22.73 -6.44
C ALA A 42 10.39 -22.84 -7.96
N SER A 43 9.36 -23.13 -8.73
CA SER A 43 9.43 -23.40 -10.17
C SER A 43 8.14 -23.03 -10.90
N GLU A 44 8.19 -22.95 -12.23
CA GLU A 44 7.00 -22.73 -13.07
C GLU A 44 5.99 -23.89 -13.04
N GLN A 45 6.33 -25.01 -12.39
CA GLN A 45 5.42 -26.14 -12.19
C GLN A 45 4.54 -25.96 -10.93
N ASP A 46 4.92 -25.07 -10.03
CA ASP A 46 4.15 -24.78 -8.82
C ASP A 46 3.07 -23.75 -9.17
N LEU A 47 1.80 -24.15 -9.08
CA LEU A 47 0.66 -23.34 -9.51
C LEU A 47 -0.04 -22.69 -8.31
N LEU A 48 -0.60 -21.50 -8.53
CA LEU A 48 -1.35 -20.75 -7.51
C LEU A 48 -2.44 -21.60 -6.83
N ILE A 49 -3.15 -22.43 -7.62
CA ILE A 49 -4.26 -23.26 -7.15
C ILE A 49 -3.83 -24.38 -6.19
N ASP A 50 -2.54 -24.73 -6.16
CA ASP A 50 -1.98 -25.79 -5.33
C ASP A 50 -1.38 -25.24 -4.02
N LEU A 51 -1.39 -23.91 -3.84
CA LEU A 51 -0.84 -23.26 -2.65
C LEU A 51 -1.78 -23.35 -1.44
N ASP A 52 -1.16 -23.30 -0.26
CA ASP A 52 -1.89 -23.11 1.00
C ASP A 52 -2.26 -21.63 1.15
N PHE A 53 -3.50 -21.29 0.81
CA PHE A 53 -4.03 -19.92 0.88
C PHE A 53 -4.05 -19.34 2.30
N GLU A 54 -3.97 -20.15 3.36
CA GLU A 54 -3.79 -19.64 4.73
C GLU A 54 -2.39 -19.04 4.95
N ARG A 55 -1.48 -19.26 4.00
CA ARG A 55 -0.09 -18.82 4.03
C ARG A 55 0.29 -17.93 2.84
N VAL A 56 -0.68 -17.33 2.16
CA VAL A 56 -0.46 -16.31 1.12
C VAL A 56 -0.54 -14.91 1.76
N ASN A 57 0.14 -13.93 1.17
CA ASN A 57 0.28 -12.56 1.64
C ASN A 57 0.93 -12.41 3.03
N PRO A 58 2.12 -12.99 3.29
CA PRO A 58 2.84 -12.75 4.54
C PRO A 58 3.24 -11.27 4.69
N ALA A 59 2.83 -10.64 5.80
CA ALA A 59 3.30 -9.31 6.20
C ALA A 59 4.22 -9.43 7.41
N THR A 60 5.47 -8.97 7.30
CA THR A 60 6.45 -9.01 8.38
C THR A 60 6.14 -7.94 9.43
N GLY A 61 5.99 -8.37 10.69
CA GLY A 61 5.53 -7.53 11.80
C GLY A 61 4.72 -8.34 12.84
N PRO A 62 3.96 -7.69 13.74
CA PRO A 62 3.79 -6.24 13.85
C PRO A 62 4.92 -5.55 14.64
N LEU A 63 5.29 -4.36 14.16
CA LEU A 63 6.10 -3.38 14.86
C LEU A 63 5.23 -2.56 15.81
N PHE A 64 5.67 -2.39 17.05
CA PHE A 64 5.02 -1.49 18.00
C PHE A 64 5.74 -0.12 18.00
N ILE A 65 5.00 0.96 17.78
CA ILE A 65 5.55 2.32 17.71
C ILE A 65 5.35 3.02 19.06
N ASP A 66 6.43 3.30 19.76
CA ASP A 66 6.37 3.92 21.08
C ASP A 66 5.65 5.29 21.04
N GLY A 67 4.68 5.49 21.93
CA GLY A 67 3.88 6.71 22.03
C GLY A 67 2.76 6.90 20.98
N ALA A 68 2.54 5.92 20.10
CA ALA A 68 1.34 5.88 19.23
C ALA A 68 0.13 5.45 20.06
N GLU A 69 -0.94 6.25 20.02
CA GLU A 69 -2.18 6.05 20.76
C GLU A 69 -3.40 6.11 19.82
N PRO A 70 -4.53 5.45 20.17
CA PRO A 70 -5.75 5.51 19.38
C PRO A 70 -6.17 6.94 19.02
N GLY A 71 -6.44 7.19 17.73
CA GLY A 71 -6.79 8.51 17.19
C GLY A 71 -5.62 9.28 16.58
N ASP A 72 -4.38 8.85 16.80
CA ASP A 72 -3.23 9.40 16.09
C ASP A 72 -3.19 8.96 14.61
N VAL A 73 -2.34 9.63 13.83
CA VAL A 73 -1.95 9.18 12.49
C VAL A 73 -0.48 8.75 12.51
N LEU A 74 -0.21 7.58 11.93
CA LEU A 74 1.14 7.08 11.72
C LEU A 74 1.62 7.51 10.33
N GLU A 75 2.68 8.33 10.27
CA GLU A 75 3.39 8.66 9.03
C GLU A 75 4.54 7.66 8.85
N VAL A 76 4.49 6.87 7.78
CA VAL A 76 5.50 5.89 7.39
C VAL A 76 6.22 6.39 6.15
N GLU A 77 7.45 6.86 6.33
CA GLU A 77 8.34 7.29 5.25
C GLU A 77 9.10 6.09 4.70
N ILE A 78 8.92 5.80 3.41
CA ILE A 78 9.56 4.68 2.71
C ILE A 78 10.90 5.18 2.16
N LEU A 79 12.00 4.76 2.77
CA LEU A 79 13.33 5.28 2.45
C LEU A 79 13.97 4.52 1.30
N ARG A 80 13.83 3.20 1.30
CA ARG A 80 14.51 2.31 0.35
C ARG A 80 13.80 0.97 0.22
N ILE A 81 13.78 0.42 -0.98
CA ILE A 81 13.28 -0.91 -1.33
C ILE A 81 14.37 -1.63 -2.13
N ASP A 82 14.98 -2.64 -1.53
CA ASP A 82 15.92 -3.54 -2.20
C ASP A 82 15.20 -4.85 -2.54
N LEU A 83 15.35 -5.34 -3.78
CA LEU A 83 14.65 -6.51 -4.29
C LEU A 83 15.62 -7.69 -4.46
N ALA A 84 15.09 -8.90 -4.38
CA ALA A 84 15.75 -10.10 -4.89
C ALA A 84 15.88 -10.05 -6.42
N ASP A 85 16.68 -10.95 -6.98
CA ASP A 85 17.02 -11.04 -8.41
C ASP A 85 16.03 -11.88 -9.24
N GLN A 86 14.94 -12.35 -8.62
CA GLN A 86 13.90 -13.13 -9.28
C GLN A 86 12.53 -12.72 -8.77
N ALA A 87 11.63 -12.43 -9.70
CA ALA A 87 10.21 -12.19 -9.44
C ALA A 87 9.34 -13.33 -10.01
N ILE A 88 8.13 -13.45 -9.50
CA ILE A 88 7.13 -14.44 -9.91
C ILE A 88 5.91 -13.70 -10.42
N MET A 89 5.29 -14.18 -11.49
CA MET A 89 3.93 -13.79 -11.84
C MET A 89 3.09 -15.03 -12.02
N VAL A 90 1.81 -14.92 -11.67
CA VAL A 90 0.83 -15.99 -11.82
C VAL A 90 -0.39 -15.51 -12.58
N VAL A 91 -1.03 -16.44 -13.27
CA VAL A 91 -2.39 -16.27 -13.77
C VAL A 91 -3.16 -17.54 -13.44
N ALA A 92 -4.41 -17.43 -12.99
CA ALA A 92 -5.24 -18.57 -12.66
C ALA A 92 -6.65 -18.44 -13.24
N GLU A 93 -7.26 -19.58 -13.57
CA GLU A 93 -8.65 -19.60 -14.02
C GLU A 93 -9.58 -19.06 -12.93
N GLY A 94 -10.41 -18.08 -13.28
CA GLY A 94 -11.32 -17.42 -12.35
C GLY A 94 -10.73 -16.24 -11.58
N GLU A 95 -9.40 -16.06 -11.60
CA GLU A 95 -8.71 -14.99 -10.86
C GLU A 95 -8.40 -13.76 -11.73
N GLY A 96 -8.39 -12.59 -11.09
CA GLY A 96 -8.12 -11.31 -11.75
C GLY A 96 -9.31 -10.76 -12.57
N PHE A 97 -9.14 -9.58 -13.16
CA PHE A 97 -10.23 -8.81 -13.78
C PHE A 97 -10.88 -9.52 -14.98
N LEU A 98 -10.11 -10.38 -15.66
CA LEU A 98 -10.57 -11.22 -16.77
C LEU A 98 -10.37 -12.72 -16.51
N GLY A 99 -10.42 -13.15 -15.25
CA GLY A 99 -10.15 -14.55 -14.86
C GLY A 99 -10.93 -15.61 -15.62
N ASN A 100 -12.18 -15.32 -16.02
CA ASN A 100 -12.99 -16.22 -16.85
C ASN A 100 -12.44 -16.45 -18.27
N SER A 101 -11.55 -15.57 -18.74
CA SER A 101 -10.87 -15.68 -20.04
C SER A 101 -9.62 -16.56 -19.97
N VAL A 102 -9.05 -16.75 -18.78
CA VAL A 102 -7.90 -17.62 -18.56
C VAL A 102 -8.35 -19.07 -18.73
N LYS A 103 -7.60 -19.86 -19.51
CA LYS A 103 -7.92 -21.27 -19.80
C LYS A 103 -6.93 -22.25 -19.19
N GLN A 104 -5.81 -21.75 -18.73
CA GLN A 104 -4.76 -22.52 -18.10
C GLN A 104 -4.12 -21.64 -17.02
N THR A 105 -4.07 -22.17 -15.80
CA THR A 105 -3.28 -21.58 -14.72
C THR A 105 -1.81 -21.74 -15.05
N GLU A 106 -1.05 -20.66 -14.92
CA GLU A 106 0.37 -20.63 -15.25
C GLU A 106 1.15 -19.79 -14.24
N THR A 107 2.36 -20.26 -13.95
CA THR A 107 3.37 -19.53 -13.19
C THR A 107 4.53 -19.22 -14.12
N ARG A 108 5.13 -18.04 -13.98
CA ARG A 108 6.36 -17.64 -14.66
C ARG A 108 7.33 -16.99 -13.71
N LEU A 109 8.61 -17.34 -13.84
CA LEU A 109 9.70 -16.76 -13.07
C LEU A 109 10.47 -15.82 -13.98
N PHE A 110 10.78 -14.62 -13.49
CA PHE A 110 11.41 -13.56 -14.27
C PHE A 110 12.64 -13.00 -13.56
N PRO A 111 13.76 -12.80 -14.27
CA PRO A 111 14.95 -12.20 -13.67
C PRO A 111 14.75 -10.69 -13.46
N VAL A 112 15.17 -10.22 -12.28
CA VAL A 112 15.16 -8.83 -11.87
C VAL A 112 16.59 -8.31 -11.87
N PHE A 113 16.81 -7.20 -12.56
CA PHE A 113 18.08 -6.49 -12.63
C PHE A 113 18.00 -5.17 -11.87
N GLU A 114 19.12 -4.42 -11.81
CA GLU A 114 19.22 -3.19 -11.02
C GLU A 114 18.20 -2.10 -11.43
N ASP A 115 17.91 -1.98 -12.72
CA ASP A 115 17.07 -0.93 -13.31
C ASP A 115 15.83 -1.44 -14.07
N HIS A 116 15.71 -2.75 -14.30
CA HIS A 116 14.59 -3.35 -15.03
C HIS A 116 14.31 -4.79 -14.64
N ILE A 117 13.13 -5.28 -15.02
CA ILE A 117 12.75 -6.69 -15.03
C ILE A 117 12.57 -7.15 -16.48
N GLU A 118 12.96 -8.38 -16.81
CA GLU A 118 12.75 -8.94 -18.15
C GLU A 118 11.48 -9.80 -18.20
N LEU A 119 10.40 -9.26 -18.76
CA LEU A 119 9.11 -9.94 -18.91
C LEU A 119 8.85 -10.23 -20.39
N PHE A 120 8.64 -11.51 -20.75
CA PHE A 120 8.25 -11.91 -22.11
C PHE A 120 9.10 -11.28 -23.24
N SER A 121 10.43 -11.28 -23.08
CA SER A 121 11.40 -10.65 -24.00
C SER A 121 11.35 -9.11 -24.05
N GLN A 122 10.69 -8.46 -23.09
CA GLN A 122 10.67 -7.01 -22.93
C GLN A 122 11.42 -6.59 -21.66
N LYS A 123 12.10 -5.44 -21.72
CA LYS A 123 12.71 -4.81 -20.54
C LYS A 123 11.73 -3.79 -19.99
N ILE A 124 11.18 -4.07 -18.82
CA ILE A 124 10.22 -3.20 -18.13
C ILE A 124 10.98 -2.46 -17.02
N PRO A 125 10.95 -1.12 -16.97
CA PRO A 125 11.55 -0.37 -15.87
C PRO A 125 10.96 -0.80 -14.52
N LEU A 126 11.78 -0.86 -13.47
CA LEU A 126 11.27 -1.19 -12.14
C LEU A 126 10.27 -0.14 -11.65
N SER A 127 9.14 -0.60 -11.12
CA SER A 127 8.17 0.22 -10.37
C SER A 127 8.04 -0.31 -8.95
N LYS A 128 9.17 -0.35 -8.23
CA LYS A 128 9.28 -0.89 -6.87
C LYS A 128 8.21 -0.29 -5.95
N MET A 129 7.45 -1.15 -5.29
CA MET A 129 6.39 -0.73 -4.37
C MET A 129 6.12 -1.79 -3.29
N ILE A 130 5.32 -1.41 -2.30
CA ILE A 130 4.82 -2.26 -1.21
C ILE A 130 3.31 -2.42 -1.38
N GLY A 131 2.84 -3.65 -1.61
CA GLY A 131 1.43 -3.98 -1.84
C GLY A 131 0.64 -4.06 -0.54
N VAL A 132 1.16 -4.85 0.40
CA VAL A 132 0.63 -4.97 1.76
C VAL A 132 1.39 -4.08 2.73
N ILE A 133 0.72 -3.07 3.27
CA ILE A 133 1.21 -2.31 4.42
C ILE A 133 0.04 -1.77 5.24
N GLY A 134 0.05 -2.02 6.55
CA GLY A 134 -1.08 -1.67 7.38
C GLY A 134 -0.81 -1.72 8.87
N THR A 135 -1.73 -1.13 9.62
CA THR A 135 -1.79 -1.13 11.08
C THR A 135 -2.86 -2.11 11.56
N ALA A 136 -2.90 -2.42 12.85
CA ALA A 136 -4.01 -3.21 13.39
C ALA A 136 -5.34 -2.48 13.13
N PRO A 137 -6.36 -3.18 12.59
CA PRO A 137 -7.68 -2.61 12.40
C PRO A 137 -8.32 -2.29 13.74
N ALA A 138 -9.30 -1.37 13.74
CA ALA A 138 -10.01 -0.97 14.96
C ALA A 138 -10.78 -2.12 15.62
N GLU A 139 -11.27 -3.07 14.81
CA GLU A 139 -11.99 -4.24 15.28
C GLU A 139 -11.64 -5.47 14.44
N GLY A 140 -11.59 -6.63 15.10
CA GLY A 140 -11.42 -7.93 14.46
C GLY A 140 -10.02 -8.21 13.91
N ASP A 141 -9.93 -9.31 13.18
CA ASP A 141 -8.74 -9.76 12.48
C ASP A 141 -9.04 -9.73 10.98
N ILE A 142 -8.29 -8.95 10.21
CA ILE A 142 -8.51 -8.80 8.77
C ILE A 142 -7.36 -9.48 8.03
N PRO A 143 -7.62 -10.42 7.08
CA PRO A 143 -6.56 -11.02 6.28
C PRO A 143 -5.69 -9.96 5.61
N THR A 144 -4.37 -10.18 5.53
CA THR A 144 -3.43 -9.24 4.90
C THR A 144 -3.77 -8.95 3.45
N GLY A 145 -4.38 -9.91 2.75
CA GLY A 145 -4.89 -9.78 1.38
C GLY A 145 -6.19 -8.96 1.22
N THR A 146 -6.74 -8.38 2.30
CA THR A 146 -7.95 -7.54 2.23
C THR A 146 -7.61 -6.12 2.67
N PRO A 147 -7.74 -5.11 1.79
CA PRO A 147 -7.49 -3.73 2.19
C PRO A 147 -8.64 -3.13 3.01
N GLY A 148 -8.40 -1.98 3.62
CA GLY A 148 -9.41 -1.18 4.28
C GLY A 148 -8.84 0.10 4.87
N GLU A 149 -9.55 0.67 5.85
CA GLU A 149 -9.12 1.93 6.50
C GLU A 149 -7.76 1.81 7.19
N HIS A 150 -7.42 0.61 7.65
CA HIS A 150 -6.17 0.27 8.34
C HIS A 150 -4.96 0.06 7.40
N GLY A 151 -5.15 0.20 6.08
CA GLY A 151 -4.18 -0.19 5.06
C GLY A 151 -4.49 -1.59 4.53
N GLY A 152 -3.51 -2.49 4.55
CA GLY A 152 -3.63 -3.85 4.03
C GLY A 152 -3.19 -3.94 2.57
N ASN A 153 -3.82 -4.82 1.78
CA ASN A 153 -3.51 -5.05 0.36
C ASN A 153 -3.98 -3.92 -0.55
N MET A 154 -3.28 -2.79 -0.51
CA MET A 154 -3.72 -1.59 -1.23
C MET A 154 -3.23 -1.55 -2.67
N ASP A 155 -2.16 -2.29 -2.98
CA ASP A 155 -1.50 -2.39 -4.30
C ASP A 155 -1.49 -1.06 -5.03
N CYS A 156 -0.91 -0.07 -4.34
CA CYS A 156 -0.88 1.30 -4.79
C CYS A 156 0.55 1.67 -5.21
N LEU A 157 0.74 1.95 -6.50
CA LEU A 157 2.03 2.36 -7.08
C LEU A 157 2.66 3.62 -6.45
N LEU A 158 1.90 4.36 -5.65
CA LEU A 158 2.40 5.52 -4.92
C LEU A 158 3.09 5.14 -3.59
N ILE A 159 2.93 3.91 -3.09
CA ILE A 159 3.58 3.37 -1.89
C ILE A 159 4.96 2.84 -2.28
N LYS A 160 5.87 3.76 -2.53
CA LYS A 160 7.22 3.51 -3.08
C LYS A 160 8.28 4.33 -2.37
N GLU A 161 9.55 4.10 -2.72
CA GLU A 161 10.68 4.90 -2.24
C GLU A 161 10.43 6.41 -2.37
N GLY A 162 10.69 7.14 -1.29
CA GLY A 162 10.50 8.59 -1.19
C GLY A 162 9.06 9.04 -0.88
N ALA A 163 8.10 8.12 -0.78
CA ALA A 163 6.75 8.43 -0.37
C ALA A 163 6.57 8.39 1.16
N SER A 164 5.56 9.10 1.65
CA SER A 164 5.08 9.02 3.02
C SER A 164 3.64 8.52 3.01
N LEU A 165 3.41 7.35 3.60
CA LEU A 165 2.08 6.77 3.79
C LEU A 165 1.55 7.16 5.17
N PHE A 166 0.28 7.51 5.24
CA PHE A 166 -0.41 7.90 6.46
C PHE A 166 -1.46 6.83 6.78
N LEU A 167 -1.33 6.19 7.94
CA LEU A 167 -2.20 5.12 8.42
C LEU A 167 -2.85 5.49 9.75
N PRO A 168 -4.05 4.99 10.06
CA PRO A 168 -4.70 5.30 11.33
C PRO A 168 -3.98 4.57 12.46
N VAL A 169 -4.01 5.13 13.67
CA VAL A 169 -3.67 4.39 14.89
C VAL A 169 -4.98 4.06 15.59
N ALA A 170 -5.41 2.80 15.54
CA ALA A 170 -6.61 2.34 16.26
C ALA A 170 -6.29 1.68 17.62
N HIS A 171 -5.03 1.25 17.79
CA HIS A 171 -4.55 0.59 19.00
C HIS A 171 -3.20 1.16 19.45
N PRO A 172 -2.87 1.10 20.75
CA PRO A 172 -1.55 1.52 21.23
C PRO A 172 -0.43 0.84 20.45
N GLY A 173 0.54 1.63 20.02
CA GLY A 173 1.66 1.15 19.23
C GLY A 173 1.37 0.94 17.74
N ALA A 174 0.15 1.18 17.26
CA ALA A 174 -0.33 1.01 15.88
C ALA A 174 -0.27 -0.42 15.31
N LEU A 175 0.74 -1.22 15.65
CA LEU A 175 0.96 -2.60 15.19
C LEU A 175 1.16 -2.64 13.67
N LEU A 176 2.24 -2.01 13.19
CA LEU A 176 2.56 -1.89 11.76
C LEU A 176 3.18 -3.18 11.21
N SER A 177 2.60 -3.72 10.14
CA SER A 177 3.15 -4.83 9.37
C SER A 177 3.21 -4.48 7.88
N LEU A 178 4.14 -5.06 7.14
CA LEU A 178 4.25 -4.89 5.69
C LEU A 178 4.83 -6.12 5.00
N GLY A 179 4.48 -6.32 3.75
CA GLY A 179 4.94 -7.44 2.93
C GLY A 179 4.71 -7.15 1.45
N ASP A 180 4.71 -8.21 0.66
CA ASP A 180 4.21 -8.17 -0.72
C ASP A 180 4.85 -7.07 -1.58
N LEU A 181 6.14 -7.25 -1.91
CA LEU A 181 6.84 -6.29 -2.74
C LEU A 181 6.69 -6.68 -4.20
N HIS A 182 6.52 -5.68 -5.06
CA HIS A 182 6.54 -5.86 -6.51
C HIS A 182 7.75 -5.21 -7.15
N ALA A 183 8.40 -5.94 -8.06
CA ALA A 183 9.44 -5.39 -8.93
C ALA A 183 8.85 -4.48 -10.01
N ALA A 184 7.67 -4.85 -10.51
CA ALA A 184 6.86 -4.08 -11.42
C ALA A 184 5.39 -4.44 -11.24
N MET A 185 4.53 -3.42 -11.28
CA MET A 185 3.08 -3.57 -11.31
C MET A 185 2.48 -2.39 -12.09
N GLY A 186 1.31 -2.59 -12.69
CA GLY A 186 0.51 -1.54 -13.33
C GLY A 186 -0.76 -1.26 -12.54
N ASP A 187 -1.28 -0.03 -12.64
CA ASP A 187 -2.57 0.31 -12.03
C ASP A 187 -3.67 -0.65 -12.51
N GLY A 188 -4.38 -1.21 -11.54
CA GLY A 188 -5.42 -2.22 -11.72
C GLY A 188 -4.99 -3.64 -11.40
N GLU A 189 -3.70 -3.97 -11.44
CA GLU A 189 -3.18 -5.31 -11.14
C GLU A 189 -4.01 -6.43 -11.83
N VAL A 190 -4.30 -6.20 -13.11
CA VAL A 190 -5.49 -6.80 -13.76
C VAL A 190 -5.49 -8.33 -13.85
N SER A 191 -4.35 -8.98 -13.63
CA SER A 191 -4.17 -10.42 -13.74
C SER A 191 -4.14 -11.18 -12.41
N VAL A 192 -4.38 -10.51 -11.27
CA VAL A 192 -4.27 -11.03 -9.87
C VAL A 192 -2.93 -10.84 -9.19
N SER A 193 -1.87 -10.53 -9.93
CA SER A 193 -0.53 -10.37 -9.36
C SER A 193 0.26 -9.30 -10.10
N GLY A 194 1.14 -8.62 -9.37
CA GLY A 194 2.28 -7.91 -9.92
C GLY A 194 3.43 -8.88 -10.26
N ALA A 195 4.62 -8.33 -10.46
CA ALA A 195 5.87 -9.10 -10.46
C ALA A 195 6.35 -9.28 -9.01
N GLU A 196 5.83 -10.31 -8.37
CA GLU A 196 5.98 -10.67 -6.95
C GLU A 196 7.42 -10.98 -6.60
N VAL A 197 7.97 -10.33 -5.56
CA VAL A 197 9.38 -10.47 -5.23
C VAL A 197 9.64 -10.34 -3.74
N SER A 198 10.56 -11.15 -3.22
CA SER A 198 11.08 -10.96 -1.86
C SER A 198 12.08 -9.81 -1.80
N GLY A 199 12.24 -9.18 -0.64
CA GLY A 199 13.17 -8.06 -0.54
C GLY A 199 13.33 -7.50 0.85
N THR A 200 13.81 -6.26 0.91
CA THR A 200 13.91 -5.51 2.15
C THR A 200 13.43 -4.08 1.97
N VAL A 201 12.73 -3.56 2.98
CA VAL A 201 12.26 -2.18 3.04
C VAL A 201 12.94 -1.48 4.22
N GLU A 202 13.53 -0.31 3.97
CA GLU A 202 13.93 0.60 5.04
C GLU A 202 12.87 1.69 5.18
N LEU A 203 12.34 1.86 6.39
CA LEU A 203 11.33 2.86 6.68
C LEU A 203 11.64 3.65 7.95
N ARG A 204 11.06 4.84 8.03
CA ARG A 204 11.05 5.69 9.22
C ARG A 204 9.60 6.00 9.59
N VAL A 205 9.26 5.85 10.86
CA VAL A 205 7.91 6.15 11.35
C VAL A 205 7.87 7.43 12.16
N LYS A 206 6.76 8.18 12.09
CA LYS A 206 6.44 9.26 13.02
C LYS A 206 5.01 9.11 13.50
N VAL A 207 4.75 9.55 14.73
CA VAL A 207 3.41 9.63 15.30
C VAL A 207 2.97 11.08 15.21
N LEU A 208 1.88 11.33 14.49
CA LEU A 208 1.29 12.64 14.30
C LEU A 208 0.05 12.76 15.20
N LYS A 209 0.17 13.62 16.23
CA LYS A 209 -0.94 13.98 17.13
C LYS A 209 -1.84 15.01 16.44
N ASP A 210 -3.15 14.87 16.59
CA ASP A 210 -4.16 15.79 16.05
C ASP A 210 -3.96 16.11 14.55
N SER A 211 -3.55 15.10 13.79
CA SER A 211 -3.23 15.25 12.37
C SER A 211 -4.50 15.46 11.54
N PRO A 212 -4.52 16.44 10.60
CA PRO A 212 -5.64 16.62 9.70
C PRO A 212 -5.61 15.65 8.50
N TRP A 213 -4.53 14.89 8.33
CA TRP A 213 -4.37 14.01 7.19
C TRP A 213 -5.35 12.84 7.28
N PRO A 214 -6.24 12.64 6.28
CA PRO A 214 -7.09 11.47 6.22
C PRO A 214 -6.24 10.21 6.02
N THR A 215 -6.77 9.08 6.44
CA THR A 215 -6.12 7.79 6.27
C THR A 215 -6.98 6.86 5.40
N PRO A 216 -6.40 5.82 4.78
CA PRO A 216 -5.05 5.83 4.27
C PRO A 216 -4.87 6.96 3.23
N MET A 217 -3.72 7.62 3.25
CA MET A 217 -3.33 8.54 2.19
C MET A 217 -1.82 8.46 1.97
N VAL A 218 -1.35 8.89 0.82
CA VAL A 218 0.07 8.92 0.47
C VAL A 218 0.48 10.29 -0.04
N GLN A 219 1.66 10.72 0.34
CA GLN A 219 2.31 11.90 -0.20
C GLN A 219 3.59 11.47 -0.89
N THR A 220 3.78 11.98 -2.10
CA THR A 220 5.04 11.84 -2.83
C THR A 220 5.66 13.23 -2.98
N LYS A 221 6.79 13.31 -3.68
CA LYS A 221 7.35 14.59 -4.10
C LYS A 221 6.35 15.42 -4.93
N ASP A 222 5.57 14.75 -5.78
CA ASP A 222 4.83 15.40 -6.87
C ASP A 222 3.32 15.47 -6.64
N THR A 223 2.75 14.58 -5.83
CA THR A 223 1.31 14.48 -5.59
C THR A 223 0.96 14.17 -4.14
N ILE A 224 -0.22 14.59 -3.71
CA ILE A 224 -0.92 14.01 -2.55
C ILE A 224 -2.05 13.14 -3.06
N ALA A 225 -2.31 12.01 -2.41
CA ALA A 225 -3.39 11.12 -2.84
C ALA A 225 -4.08 10.45 -1.65
N THR A 226 -5.41 10.57 -1.58
CA THR A 226 -6.23 9.80 -0.64
C THR A 226 -6.55 8.44 -1.23
N ILE A 227 -6.56 7.39 -0.39
CA ILE A 227 -6.82 6.01 -0.81
C ILE A 227 -8.10 5.54 -0.12
N HIS A 228 -8.91 4.78 -0.86
CA HIS A 228 -10.09 4.15 -0.32
C HIS A 228 -10.37 2.82 -1.00
N SER A 229 -10.77 1.84 -0.20
CA SER A 229 -11.11 0.49 -0.66
C SER A 229 -12.56 0.18 -0.34
N ALA A 230 -13.27 -0.39 -1.32
CA ALA A 230 -14.68 -0.72 -1.21
C ALA A 230 -15.04 -1.87 -2.17
N GLU A 231 -16.27 -2.39 -2.05
CA GLU A 231 -16.73 -3.54 -2.87
C GLU A 231 -16.77 -3.26 -4.38
N THR A 232 -16.83 -1.99 -4.78
CA THR A 232 -16.91 -1.60 -6.19
C THR A 232 -15.97 -0.43 -6.49
N MET A 233 -15.53 -0.35 -7.75
CA MET A 233 -14.76 0.81 -8.25
C MET A 233 -15.50 2.13 -8.00
N GLU A 234 -16.83 2.16 -8.19
CA GLU A 234 -17.60 3.39 -7.98
C GLU A 234 -17.55 3.84 -6.51
N ALA A 235 -17.80 2.92 -5.57
CA ALA A 235 -17.74 3.23 -4.14
C ALA A 235 -16.31 3.60 -3.70
N ALA A 236 -15.30 2.87 -4.17
CA ALA A 236 -13.90 3.13 -3.87
C ALA A 236 -13.49 4.53 -4.36
N GLY A 237 -13.83 4.87 -5.60
CA GLY A 237 -13.54 6.17 -6.19
C GLY A 237 -14.26 7.32 -5.51
N GLN A 238 -15.55 7.15 -5.19
CA GLN A 238 -16.33 8.16 -4.45
C GLN A 238 -15.73 8.42 -3.07
N GLY A 239 -15.35 7.36 -2.34
CA GLY A 239 -14.75 7.51 -1.02
C GLY A 239 -13.38 8.17 -1.06
N ALA A 240 -12.51 7.81 -2.01
CA ALA A 240 -11.21 8.46 -2.18
C ALA A 240 -11.38 9.96 -2.50
N LEU A 241 -12.31 10.30 -3.40
CA LEU A 241 -12.64 11.68 -3.76
C LEU A 241 -13.17 12.48 -2.56
N HIS A 242 -14.15 11.95 -1.83
CA HIS A 242 -14.72 12.60 -0.66
C HIS A 242 -13.65 12.89 0.40
N LYS A 243 -12.78 11.91 0.72
CA LYS A 243 -11.68 12.12 1.67
C LYS A 243 -10.78 13.30 1.29
N LEU A 244 -10.48 13.47 0.00
CA LEU A 244 -9.64 14.59 -0.44
C LEU A 244 -10.38 15.92 -0.42
N ILE A 245 -11.67 15.93 -0.78
CA ILE A 245 -12.50 17.14 -0.68
C ILE A 245 -12.62 17.59 0.78
N ASP A 246 -12.90 16.68 1.70
CA ASP A 246 -13.02 16.98 3.14
C ASP A 246 -11.72 17.58 3.67
N LEU A 247 -10.57 16.97 3.34
CA LEU A 247 -9.25 17.52 3.66
C LEU A 247 -9.06 18.93 3.08
N MET A 248 -9.46 19.17 1.83
CA MET A 248 -9.32 20.49 1.19
C MET A 248 -10.21 21.53 1.85
N VAL A 249 -11.46 21.20 2.19
CA VAL A 249 -12.40 22.11 2.84
C VAL A 249 -11.94 22.42 4.27
N ASP A 250 -11.44 21.43 5.00
CA ASP A 250 -10.99 21.62 6.38
C ASP A 250 -9.69 22.42 6.49
N GLN A 251 -8.78 22.26 5.51
CA GLN A 251 -7.42 22.82 5.57
C GLN A 251 -7.23 24.08 4.72
N THR A 252 -8.24 24.50 3.96
CA THR A 252 -8.16 25.65 3.06
C THR A 252 -9.45 26.48 3.10
N PRO A 253 -9.47 27.69 2.52
CA PRO A 253 -10.69 28.50 2.46
C PRO A 253 -11.75 28.04 1.45
N LEU A 254 -11.48 26.96 0.70
CA LEU A 254 -12.37 26.51 -0.36
C LEU A 254 -13.69 25.97 0.21
N SER A 255 -14.79 26.30 -0.44
CA SER A 255 -16.04 25.57 -0.27
C SER A 255 -15.97 24.19 -0.92
N PHE A 256 -16.89 23.29 -0.54
CA PHE A 256 -17.06 21.98 -1.18
C PHE A 256 -17.13 22.10 -2.71
N ASN A 257 -17.95 23.02 -3.24
CA ASN A 257 -18.13 23.18 -4.68
C ASN A 257 -16.82 23.61 -5.38
N GLU A 258 -16.05 24.50 -4.77
CA GLU A 258 -14.78 24.96 -5.33
C GLU A 258 -13.71 23.86 -5.29
N ALA A 259 -13.60 23.14 -4.17
CA ALA A 259 -12.72 21.98 -4.05
C ALA A 259 -13.07 20.91 -5.09
N TYR A 260 -14.37 20.61 -5.25
CA TYR A 260 -14.82 19.61 -6.21
C TYR A 260 -14.57 20.03 -7.66
N MET A 261 -14.86 21.29 -8.03
CA MET A 261 -14.51 21.82 -9.36
C MET A 261 -13.00 21.79 -9.61
N LEU A 262 -12.18 22.12 -8.61
CA LEU A 262 -10.72 22.08 -8.73
C LEU A 262 -10.22 20.66 -8.97
N LEU A 263 -10.71 19.68 -8.20
CA LEU A 263 -10.36 18.27 -8.39
C LEU A 263 -10.84 17.74 -9.75
N SER A 264 -11.99 18.18 -10.25
CA SER A 264 -12.43 17.84 -11.60
C SER A 264 -11.53 18.41 -12.70
N ALA A 265 -10.89 19.55 -12.46
CA ALA A 265 -10.06 20.23 -13.47
C ALA A 265 -8.58 19.83 -13.40
N ALA A 266 -8.08 19.48 -12.22
CA ALA A 266 -6.65 19.33 -11.95
C ALA A 266 -6.29 18.09 -11.12
N GLY A 267 -7.28 17.35 -10.62
CA GLY A 267 -7.05 16.08 -9.93
C GLY A 267 -7.04 14.88 -10.88
N THR A 268 -6.66 13.73 -10.36
CA THR A 268 -6.74 12.45 -11.08
C THR A 268 -7.39 11.39 -10.18
N LEU A 269 -8.53 10.86 -10.60
CA LEU A 269 -9.14 9.69 -9.96
C LEU A 269 -8.58 8.44 -10.65
N ALA A 270 -7.81 7.63 -9.91
CA ALA A 270 -7.07 6.50 -10.44
C ALA A 270 -7.36 5.21 -9.67
N VAL A 271 -7.17 4.08 -10.36
CA VAL A 271 -7.28 2.74 -9.79
C VAL A 271 -5.94 2.35 -9.19
N CYS A 272 -5.93 1.71 -8.01
CA CYS A 272 -4.75 1.02 -7.48
C CYS A 272 -4.79 -0.46 -7.93
N GLN A 273 -5.79 -1.22 -7.47
CA GLN A 273 -6.08 -2.58 -7.94
C GLN A 273 -7.60 -2.81 -8.09
N VAL A 274 -7.99 -3.86 -8.84
CA VAL A 274 -9.38 -4.32 -9.01
C VAL A 274 -9.58 -5.82 -8.80
N VAL A 275 -8.62 -6.50 -8.14
CA VAL A 275 -8.54 -7.96 -8.11
C VAL A 275 -8.66 -8.59 -6.72
N ASP A 276 -8.61 -7.77 -5.68
CA ASP A 276 -8.73 -8.18 -4.28
C ASP A 276 -10.19 -8.33 -3.82
N PRO A 277 -10.42 -8.82 -2.57
CA PRO A 277 -11.75 -8.85 -1.96
C PRO A 277 -12.44 -7.47 -1.92
N LEU A 278 -11.68 -6.37 -1.89
CA LEU A 278 -12.18 -5.02 -2.08
C LEU A 278 -11.32 -4.30 -3.13
N VAL A 279 -11.96 -3.52 -4.00
CA VAL A 279 -11.30 -2.67 -4.98
C VAL A 279 -10.68 -1.48 -4.29
N THR A 280 -9.44 -1.11 -4.67
CA THR A 280 -8.76 0.07 -4.13
C THR A 280 -8.60 1.16 -5.20
N MET A 281 -9.03 2.37 -4.88
CA MET A 281 -8.85 3.55 -5.74
C MET A 281 -8.23 4.71 -4.96
N ARG A 282 -7.69 5.68 -5.69
CA ARG A 282 -7.08 6.89 -5.14
C ARG A 282 -7.50 8.15 -5.87
N MET A 283 -7.59 9.25 -5.12
CA MET A 283 -7.80 10.58 -5.69
C MET A 283 -6.53 11.40 -5.49
N GLU A 284 -5.91 11.82 -6.59
CA GLU A 284 -4.64 12.53 -6.61
C GLU A 284 -4.83 14.04 -6.85
N LEU A 285 -3.99 14.85 -6.22
CA LEU A 285 -3.85 16.28 -6.50
C LEU A 285 -2.35 16.65 -6.55
N PRO A 286 -1.87 17.30 -7.62
CA PRO A 286 -0.50 17.77 -7.69
C PRO A 286 -0.10 18.61 -6.48
N ARG A 287 1.05 18.30 -5.89
CA ARG A 287 1.54 18.94 -4.67
C ARG A 287 1.73 20.45 -4.84
N THR A 288 2.11 20.89 -6.02
CA THR A 288 2.24 22.32 -6.36
C THR A 288 0.91 23.07 -6.21
N ILE A 289 -0.22 22.43 -6.51
CA ILE A 289 -1.56 23.02 -6.34
C ILE A 289 -1.92 23.03 -4.86
N TRP A 290 -1.77 21.89 -4.17
CA TRP A 290 -2.04 21.78 -2.73
C TRP A 290 -1.27 22.82 -1.89
N ASP A 291 0.04 22.94 -2.13
CA ASP A 291 0.89 23.91 -1.43
C ASP A 291 0.50 25.37 -1.77
N GLY A 292 -0.04 25.60 -2.97
CA GLY A 292 -0.58 26.89 -3.38
C GLY A 292 -1.83 27.28 -2.58
N LEU A 293 -2.74 26.34 -2.35
CA LEU A 293 -3.97 26.56 -1.58
C LEU A 293 -3.70 26.95 -0.12
N LYS A 294 -2.65 26.38 0.49
CA LYS A 294 -2.27 26.70 1.88
C LYS A 294 -1.71 28.10 2.04
N LYS A 295 -1.06 28.65 1.02
CA LYS A 295 -0.46 30.01 1.06
C LYS A 295 -1.51 31.13 1.00
N THR A 296 -2.74 30.82 0.61
CA THR A 296 -3.81 31.80 0.44
C THR A 296 -4.72 31.93 1.68
N ASN A 297 -4.30 31.46 2.86
CA ASN A 297 -5.13 31.50 4.05
C ASN A 297 -5.37 32.97 4.51
N PRO A 298 -6.62 33.48 4.52
CA PRO A 298 -6.92 34.88 4.85
C PRO A 298 -6.61 35.29 6.29
N ARG A 299 -6.22 34.35 7.15
CA ARG A 299 -5.78 34.64 8.53
C ARG A 299 -4.42 35.34 8.61
N ASP A 300 -3.71 35.45 7.49
CA ASP A 300 -2.41 36.13 7.38
C ASP A 300 -2.51 37.53 6.72
N ILE A 301 -3.72 38.13 6.60
CA ILE A 301 -3.94 39.52 6.13
C ILE A 301 -4.73 40.33 7.17
#